data_AF-A0AAW4SGA9-F1
#
_entry.id   AF-A0AAW4SGA9-F1
#
_cell.length_a   1.000
_cell.length_b   1.000
_cell.length_c   1.000
_cell.angle_alpha   90.00
_cell.angle_beta   90.00
_cell.angle_gamma   90.00
#
_symmetry.space_group_name_H-M   'P 1'
#
loop_
_entity.id
_entity.type
_entity.pdbx_description
1 polymer ?
#
loop_
_entity_poly.entity_id
_entity_poly.type
_entity_poly.pdbx_seq_one_letter_code
_entity_poly.pdbx_strand_id
1 'polypeptide(L)'
;RIEPDDRAGRRAVEAIANSASRGATLTQQLLAFARKQELRDRLLNFNSLIIDFRPIIDRTAGEGVTVRRQLDDNLWNCRIDPVQAEMALLNVISNARRGGGGRQHHRANPQRAASRRGRGCGPEARCR
;
A
#
# COMPACT_ATOMS: atom_id res chain seq x y z
N ARG A 1 1.79 -26.51 26.42
CA ARG A 1 0.39 -26.98 26.37
C ARG A 1 -0.46 -25.82 26.85
N ILE A 2 -1.28 -25.21 25.99
CA ILE A 2 -2.12 -24.07 26.39
C ILE A 2 -3.37 -24.66 27.03
N GLU A 3 -3.60 -24.36 28.30
CA GLU A 3 -4.78 -24.83 29.02
C GLU A 3 -6.07 -24.23 28.40
N PRO A 4 -7.19 -24.98 28.31
CA PRO A 4 -8.36 -24.58 27.54
C PRO A 4 -9.05 -23.27 27.97
N ASP A 5 -8.76 -22.74 29.17
CA ASP A 5 -9.31 -21.48 29.69
C ASP A 5 -8.30 -20.32 29.71
N ASP A 6 -7.11 -20.50 29.14
CA ASP A 6 -6.13 -19.42 28.99
C ASP A 6 -6.52 -18.47 27.83
N ARG A 7 -7.48 -17.59 28.12
CA ARG A 7 -7.92 -16.52 27.21
C ARG A 7 -6.78 -15.59 26.81
N ALA A 8 -5.76 -15.42 27.65
CA ALA A 8 -4.60 -14.62 27.32
C ALA A 8 -3.70 -15.36 26.32
N GLY A 9 -3.44 -16.65 26.54
CA GLY A 9 -2.72 -17.52 25.62
C GLY A 9 -3.40 -17.66 24.26
N ARG A 10 -4.73 -17.83 24.21
CA ARG A 10 -5.49 -17.88 22.95
C ARG A 10 -5.39 -16.57 22.15
N ARG A 11 -5.53 -15.42 22.83
CA ARG A 11 -5.36 -14.11 22.18
C ARG A 11 -3.94 -13.87 21.69
N ALA A 12 -2.94 -14.32 22.43
CA ALA A 12 -1.55 -14.23 22.01
C ALA A 12 -1.30 -15.07 20.74
N VAL A 13 -1.81 -16.29 20.68
CA VAL A 13 -1.71 -17.16 19.51
C VAL A 13 -2.43 -16.56 18.29
N GLU A 14 -3.64 -16.01 18.47
CA GLU A 14 -4.36 -15.32 17.40
C GLU A 14 -3.60 -14.08 16.90
N ALA A 15 -3.02 -13.29 17.80
CA ALA A 15 -2.21 -12.13 17.43
C ALA A 15 -0.94 -12.53 16.65
N ILE A 16 -0.29 -13.62 17.03
CA ILE A 16 0.87 -14.18 16.33
C ILE A 16 0.46 -14.67 14.93
N ALA A 17 -0.63 -15.44 14.83
CA ALA A 17 -1.12 -15.96 13.55
C ALA A 17 -1.50 -14.84 12.57
N ASN A 18 -2.18 -13.79 13.07
CA ASN A 18 -2.54 -12.62 12.28
C ASN A 18 -1.31 -11.85 11.80
N SER A 19 -0.29 -11.71 12.65
CA SER A 19 0.96 -11.03 12.29
C SER A 19 1.76 -11.83 11.26
N ALA A 20 1.82 -13.16 11.41
CA ALA A 20 2.46 -14.07 10.47
C ALA A 20 1.77 -14.04 9.10
N SER A 21 0.43 -14.06 9.06
CA SER A 21 -0.34 -13.95 7.82
C SER A 21 -0.04 -12.64 7.08
N ARG A 22 -0.02 -11.51 7.79
CA ARG A 22 0.34 -10.20 7.20
C ARG A 22 1.77 -10.17 6.68
N GLY A 23 2.71 -10.74 7.43
CA GLY A 23 4.11 -10.86 7.00
C GLY A 23 4.27 -11.74 5.75
N ALA A 24 3.53 -12.83 5.66
CA ALA A 24 3.51 -13.70 4.49
C ALA A 24 2.94 -12.98 3.26
N THR A 25 1.84 -12.23 3.41
CA THR A 25 1.28 -11.42 2.32
C THR A 25 2.27 -10.36 1.84
N LEU A 26 2.94 -9.65 2.75
CA LEU A 26 3.94 -8.65 2.37
C LEU A 26 5.13 -9.28 1.64
N THR A 27 5.60 -10.44 2.12
CA THR A 27 6.70 -11.17 1.48
C THR A 27 6.30 -11.67 0.10
N GLN A 28 5.07 -12.15 -0.08
CA GLN A 28 4.53 -12.54 -1.39
C GLN A 28 4.45 -11.37 -2.35
N GLN A 29 4.01 -10.20 -1.87
CA GLN A 29 3.99 -8.97 -2.68
C GLN A 29 5.41 -8.55 -3.10
N LEU A 30 6.39 -8.64 -2.19
CA LEU A 30 7.80 -8.35 -2.49
C LEU A 30 8.40 -9.37 -3.46
N LEU A 31 8.14 -10.67 -3.28
CA LEU A 31 8.62 -11.72 -4.18
C LEU A 31 7.97 -11.61 -5.57
N ALA A 32 6.69 -11.24 -5.64
CA ALA A 32 6.00 -10.99 -6.90
C ALA A 32 6.60 -9.79 -7.64
N PHE A 33 7.00 -8.74 -6.91
CA PHE A 33 7.69 -7.57 -7.46
C PHE A 33 9.15 -7.89 -7.85
N ALA A 34 9.86 -8.68 -7.06
CA ALA A 34 11.25 -9.08 -7.31
C ALA A 34 11.39 -10.11 -8.43
N ARG A 35 10.29 -10.76 -8.85
CA ARG A 35 10.33 -11.74 -9.92
C ARG A 35 10.73 -11.04 -11.22
N LYS A 36 11.97 -11.27 -11.65
CA LYS A 36 12.54 -10.80 -12.91
C LYS A 36 11.65 -11.28 -14.06
N GLN A 37 10.77 -10.41 -14.55
CA GLN A 37 10.07 -10.67 -15.79
C GLN A 37 11.10 -10.53 -16.92
N GLU A 38 11.10 -11.49 -17.84
CA GLU A 38 11.94 -11.38 -19.03
C GLU A 38 11.56 -10.12 -19.79
N LEU A 39 12.47 -9.14 -19.79
CA LEU A 39 12.28 -7.87 -20.49
C LEU A 39 12.25 -8.16 -21.99
N ARG A 40 11.11 -7.87 -22.62
CA ARG A 40 11.03 -7.90 -24.09
C ARG A 40 11.49 -6.55 -24.59
N ASP A 41 12.81 -6.40 -24.67
CA ASP A 41 13.39 -5.16 -25.15
C ASP A 41 12.99 -4.91 -26.60
N ARG A 42 12.34 -3.78 -26.85
CA ARG A 42 11.97 -3.35 -28.20
C ARG A 42 12.54 -1.98 -28.44
N LEU A 43 12.95 -1.73 -29.68
CA LEU A 43 13.20 -0.36 -30.11
C LEU A 43 11.85 0.35 -30.15
N LEU A 44 11.68 1.38 -29.34
CA LEU A 44 10.49 2.23 -29.40
C LEU A 44 10.83 3.71 -29.27
N ASN A 45 9.97 4.52 -29.87
CA ASN A 45 9.95 5.94 -29.62
C ASN A 45 9.12 6.22 -28.35
N PHE A 46 9.75 6.84 -27.35
CA PHE A 46 9.11 7.08 -26.05
C PHE A 46 7.97 8.12 -26.15
N ASN A 47 8.03 9.03 -27.13
CA ASN A 47 6.94 9.98 -27.37
C ASN A 47 5.68 9.25 -27.82
N SER A 48 5.82 8.29 -28.74
CA SER A 48 4.68 7.46 -29.19
C SER A 48 4.02 6.74 -28.02
N LEU A 49 4.82 6.16 -27.12
CA LEU A 49 4.31 5.51 -25.91
C LEU A 49 3.53 6.48 -25.02
N ILE A 50 4.05 7.68 -24.77
CA ILE A 50 3.35 8.69 -23.95
C ILE A 50 2.05 9.18 -24.62
N ILE A 51 2.06 9.31 -25.94
CA ILE A 51 0.88 9.72 -26.72
C ILE A 51 -0.21 8.66 -26.61
N ASP A 52 0.12 7.39 -26.86
CA ASP A 52 -0.83 6.28 -26.83
C ASP A 52 -1.39 6.06 -25.42
N PHE A 53 -0.55 6.24 -24.39
CA PHE A 53 -0.95 6.03 -22.99
C PHE A 53 -1.66 7.22 -22.35
N ARG A 54 -1.80 8.34 -23.07
CA ARG A 54 -2.43 9.57 -22.58
C ARG A 54 -3.79 9.36 -21.89
N PRO A 55 -4.75 8.60 -22.45
CA PRO A 55 -6.07 8.42 -21.81
C PRO A 55 -5.97 7.77 -20.43
N ILE A 56 -5.02 6.84 -20.26
CA ILE A 56 -4.79 6.13 -19.01
C ILE A 56 -4.06 7.02 -18.00
N ILE A 57 -3.08 7.80 -18.46
CA ILE A 57 -2.37 8.81 -17.65
C ILE A 57 -3.36 9.81 -17.06
N ASP A 58 -4.20 10.41 -17.92
CA ASP A 58 -5.16 11.45 -17.52
C ASP A 58 -6.20 10.86 -16.53
N ARG A 59 -6.69 9.64 -16.77
CA ARG A 59 -7.59 8.93 -15.82
C ARG A 59 -6.92 8.64 -14.48
N THR A 60 -5.65 8.25 -14.47
CA THR A 60 -4.92 7.85 -13.26
C THR A 60 -4.56 9.07 -12.40
N ALA A 61 -4.21 10.18 -13.05
CA ALA A 61 -3.97 11.46 -12.39
C ALA A 61 -5.22 11.98 -11.67
N GLY A 62 -6.41 11.79 -12.25
CA GLY A 62 -7.70 12.16 -11.66
C GLY A 62 -8.00 13.65 -11.77
N GLU A 63 -9.19 14.03 -11.29
CA GLU A 63 -9.66 15.42 -11.34
C GLU A 63 -8.83 16.33 -10.41
N GLY A 64 -8.45 17.52 -10.89
CA GLY A 64 -7.67 18.51 -10.14
C GLY A 64 -6.15 18.39 -10.28
N VAL A 65 -5.63 17.46 -11.10
CA VAL A 65 -4.20 17.34 -11.40
C VAL A 65 -3.92 17.72 -12.86
N THR A 66 -3.08 18.72 -13.11
CA THR A 66 -2.67 19.11 -14.46
C THR A 66 -1.42 18.33 -14.87
N VAL A 67 -1.54 17.49 -15.89
CA VAL A 67 -0.40 16.77 -16.47
C VAL A 67 0.20 17.60 -17.61
N ARG A 68 1.40 18.16 -17.41
CA ARG A 68 2.16 18.83 -18.48
C ARG A 68 3.17 17.86 -19.09
N ARG A 69 3.21 17.78 -20.41
CA ARG A 69 4.13 16.93 -21.18
C ARG A 69 4.99 17.83 -22.05
N GLN A 70 6.30 17.75 -21.88
CA GLN A 70 7.29 18.40 -22.75
C GLN A 70 8.03 17.27 -23.45
N LEU A 71 7.52 16.88 -24.62
CA LEU A 71 8.12 15.87 -25.48
C LEU A 71 9.00 16.60 -26.50
N ASP A 72 10.20 16.08 -26.74
CA ASP A 72 11.10 16.58 -27.78
C ASP A 72 10.83 15.81 -29.07
N ASP A 73 10.53 16.50 -30.16
CA ASP A 73 10.23 15.88 -31.46
C ASP A 73 11.42 15.07 -32.03
N ASN A 74 12.66 15.39 -31.60
CA ASN A 74 13.88 14.68 -31.99
C ASN A 74 14.33 13.62 -30.97
N LEU A 75 13.41 13.12 -30.13
CA LEU A 75 13.77 12.09 -29.16
C LEU A 75 14.21 10.80 -29.86
N TRP A 76 15.39 10.33 -29.48
CA TRP A 76 16.03 9.11 -29.98
C TRP A 76 15.28 7.86 -29.51
N ASN A 77 15.26 6.84 -30.36
CA ASN A 77 14.62 5.56 -30.03
C ASN A 77 15.39 4.88 -28.90
N CYS A 78 14.64 4.39 -27.91
CA CYS A 78 15.19 3.70 -26.75
C CYS A 78 14.87 2.20 -26.84
N ARG A 79 15.79 1.35 -26.35
CA ARG A 79 15.50 -0.07 -26.11
C ARG A 79 14.92 -0.21 -24.71
N ILE A 80 13.60 -0.29 -24.63
CA ILE A 80 12.89 -0.47 -23.36
C ILE A 80 11.74 -1.46 -23.58
N ASP A 81 11.29 -2.11 -22.51
CA ASP A 81 10.07 -2.91 -22.54
C ASP A 81 8.88 -1.94 -22.39
N PRO A 82 7.98 -1.84 -23.40
CA PRO A 82 6.83 -0.94 -23.34
C PRO A 82 5.97 -1.15 -22.08
N VAL A 83 5.73 -2.41 -21.70
CA VAL A 83 4.85 -2.74 -20.58
C VAL A 83 5.47 -2.27 -19.26
N GLN A 84 6.79 -2.40 -19.12
CA GLN A 84 7.49 -1.91 -17.92
C GLN A 84 7.54 -0.38 -17.89
N ALA A 85 7.71 0.27 -19.05
CA ALA A 85 7.66 1.73 -19.14
C ALA A 85 6.28 2.27 -18.74
N GLU A 86 5.19 1.66 -19.22
CA GLU A 86 3.81 2.00 -18.86
C GLU A 86 3.57 1.84 -17.35
N MET A 87 3.96 0.70 -16.78
CA MET A 87 3.81 0.43 -15.34
C MET A 87 4.63 1.40 -14.49
N ALA A 88 5.84 1.74 -14.91
CA ALA A 88 6.67 2.74 -14.25
C ALA A 88 6.00 4.12 -14.26
N LEU A 89 5.47 4.55 -15.40
CA LEU A 89 4.74 5.82 -15.53
C LEU A 89 3.52 5.87 -14.60
N LEU A 90 2.71 4.80 -14.55
CA LEU A 90 1.56 4.72 -13.66
C LEU A 90 1.93 4.83 -12.19
N ASN A 91 3.01 4.16 -11.78
CA ASN A 91 3.51 4.24 -10.42
C ASN A 91 3.92 5.66 -10.05
N VAL A 92 4.62 6.37 -10.95
CA VAL A 92 5.01 7.76 -10.74
C VAL A 92 3.77 8.67 -10.64
N ILE A 93 2.81 8.54 -11.55
CA ILE A 93 1.59 9.36 -11.56
C ILE A 93 0.75 9.10 -10.29
N SER A 94 0.58 7.84 -9.91
CA SER A 94 -0.15 7.46 -8.70
C SER A 94 0.54 7.98 -7.44
N ASN A 95 1.87 7.94 -7.39
CA ASN A 95 2.64 8.52 -6.29
C ASN A 95 2.54 10.06 -6.26
N ALA A 96 2.59 10.72 -7.41
CA ALA A 96 2.46 12.18 -7.53
C ALA A 96 1.08 12.66 -7.05
N ARG A 97 0.00 11.95 -7.43
CA ARG A 97 -1.35 12.23 -6.93
C ARG A 97 -1.45 12.13 -5.41
N ARG A 98 -0.87 11.09 -4.81
CA ARG A 98 -0.89 10.89 -3.35
C ARG A 98 -0.10 11.96 -2.58
N GLY A 99 0.94 12.52 -3.20
CA GLY A 99 1.75 13.60 -2.63
C GLY A 99 1.03 14.96 -2.56
N GLY A 100 -0.05 15.16 -3.34
CA GLY A 100 -0.75 16.43 -3.49
C GLY A 100 -1.78 16.79 -2.40
N GLY A 101 -2.00 15.95 -1.38
CA GLY A 101 -2.94 16.29 -0.32
C GLY A 101 -3.18 15.19 0.70
N GLY A 102 -2.69 15.42 1.93
CA GLY A 102 -3.10 14.72 3.13
C GLY A 102 -2.14 13.61 3.56
N ARG A 103 -1.32 13.90 4.57
CA ARG A 103 -0.74 12.88 5.44
C ARG A 103 -1.89 12.03 5.98
N GLN A 104 -2.05 10.81 5.46
CA GLN A 104 -2.93 9.80 6.05
C GLN A 104 -2.28 9.32 7.35
N HIS A 105 -2.42 10.09 8.42
CA HIS A 105 -2.19 9.59 9.77
C HIS A 105 -3.30 8.60 10.09
N HIS A 106 -3.11 7.32 9.75
CA HIS A 106 -3.88 6.25 10.38
C HIS A 106 -3.49 6.19 11.86
N ARG A 107 -4.10 7.06 12.69
CA ARG A 107 -3.99 7.00 14.13
C ARG A 107 -4.88 5.84 14.59
N ALA A 108 -4.31 4.64 14.73
CA ALA A 108 -4.98 3.56 15.44
C ALA A 108 -5.22 4.02 16.88
N ASN A 109 -6.46 4.36 17.22
CA ASN A 109 -6.84 4.80 18.57
C ASN A 109 -6.95 3.57 19.50
N PRO A 110 -6.04 3.37 20.47
CA PRO A 110 -6.10 2.21 21.36
C PRO A 110 -7.13 2.39 22.49
N GLN A 111 -7.70 3.59 22.67
CA GLN A 111 -8.46 3.92 23.88
C GLN A 111 -9.92 3.44 23.89
N ARG A 112 -10.44 2.86 22.79
CA ARG A 112 -11.77 2.22 22.79
C ARG A 112 -11.80 0.80 23.39
N ALA A 113 -10.66 0.25 23.81
CA ALA A 113 -10.57 -1.07 24.43
C ALA A 113 -10.70 -1.07 25.98
N ALA A 114 -10.79 0.11 26.62
CA ALA A 114 -10.67 0.23 28.08
C ALA A 114 -12.00 0.46 28.85
N SER A 115 -13.18 0.24 28.26
CA SER A 115 -14.45 0.49 28.99
C SER A 115 -15.05 -0.72 29.74
N ARG A 116 -14.30 -1.80 29.97
CA ARG A 116 -14.81 -2.97 30.71
C ARG A 116 -13.80 -3.53 31.73
N ARG A 117 -13.45 -2.74 32.75
CA ARG A 117 -12.98 -3.18 34.08
C ARG A 117 -13.39 -2.09 35.07
N GLY A 118 -14.05 -2.31 36.20
CA GLY A 118 -14.59 -3.49 36.82
C GLY A 118 -15.50 -3.02 37.98
N ARG A 119 -16.61 -3.71 38.20
CA ARG A 119 -17.28 -3.67 39.50
C ARG A 119 -16.68 -4.81 40.32
N GLY A 120 -15.88 -4.45 41.30
CA GLY A 120 -15.27 -5.35 42.27
C GLY A 120 -14.90 -4.53 43.49
N CYS A 121 -15.92 -4.14 44.27
CA CYS A 121 -15.73 -3.58 45.59
C CYS A 121 -15.25 -4.68 46.54
N GLY A 122 -14.20 -4.37 47.31
CA GLY A 122 -13.74 -5.06 48.50
C GLY A 122 -12.31 -4.61 48.84
N PRO A 123 -11.90 -4.49 50.10
CA PRO A 123 -12.53 -5.00 51.31
C PRO A 123 -12.51 -3.98 52.48
N GLU A 124 -13.30 -2.89 52.46
CA GLU A 124 -13.41 -1.97 53.62
C GLU A 124 -14.52 -0.88 53.53
N ALA A 125 -15.63 -1.12 52.82
CA ALA A 125 -16.66 -0.09 52.64
C ALA A 125 -17.74 -0.13 53.76
N ARG A 126 -17.58 0.72 54.78
CA ARG A 126 -18.73 1.27 55.52
C ARG A 126 -19.49 2.20 54.57
N CYS A 127 -20.71 1.84 54.19
CA CYS A 127 -21.68 2.79 53.63
C CYS A 127 -22.69 3.17 54.72
N ARG A 128 -22.88 4.47 54.92
CA ARG A 128 -24.16 5.04 55.40
C ARG A 128 -25.22 4.89 54.32
#